data_AF-A0A0J7N260-F1
#
_entry.id   AF-A0A0J7N260-F1
#
_cell.length_a   1.000
_cell.length_b   1.000
_cell.length_c   1.000
_cell.angle_alpha   90.00
_cell.angle_beta   90.00
_cell.angle_gamma   90.00
#
_symmetry.space_group_name_H-M   'P 1'
#
loop_
_entity.id
_entity.type
_entity.pdbx_description
1 polymer ?
#
loop_
_entity_poly.entity_id
_entity_poly.type
_entity_poly.pdbx_seq_one_letter_code
_entity_poly.pdbx_strand_id
1 'polypeptide(L)'
;MVKKQCWMTYEIMELMSERRSYKGRDLAKYKEVHHVIRWKIHLAKEQRLAEQCERIKDLQHRHDSFNVHKTIKETLGINKSRGYGILFDSTHNIAVSITEKLKVWQIYIEKFFQ
;
A
#
# COMPACT_ATOMS: atom_id res chain seq x y z
N MET A 1 -13.51 5.61 -3.37
CA MET A 1 -12.93 5.33 -4.70
C MET A 1 -11.99 4.13 -4.60
N VAL A 2 -12.24 3.04 -5.30
CA VAL A 2 -11.36 1.85 -5.29
C VAL A 2 -10.07 2.20 -6.02
N LYS A 3 -8.91 2.07 -5.37
CA LYS A 3 -7.61 2.27 -6.03
C LYS A 3 -7.48 1.25 -7.16
N LYS A 4 -7.36 1.73 -8.41
CA LYS A 4 -7.06 0.86 -9.55
C LYS A 4 -5.70 0.18 -9.31
N GLN A 5 -5.66 -1.12 -9.52
CA GLN A 5 -4.43 -1.90 -9.38
C GLN A 5 -3.46 -1.50 -10.50
N CYS A 6 -2.17 -1.37 -10.17
CA CYS A 6 -1.14 -0.97 -11.14
C CYS A 6 -0.99 -1.89 -12.35
N TRP A 7 -1.35 -3.16 -12.21
CA TRP A 7 -1.27 -4.15 -13.27
C TRP A 7 -2.50 -4.11 -14.20
N MET A 8 -3.52 -3.28 -13.93
CA MET A 8 -4.70 -3.18 -14.80
C MET A 8 -4.43 -2.25 -15.99
N THR A 9 -3.56 -2.68 -16.90
CA THR A 9 -3.36 -2.01 -18.19
C THR A 9 -4.48 -2.36 -19.16
N TYR A 10 -4.71 -1.51 -20.16
CA TYR A 10 -5.71 -1.75 -21.21
C TYR A 10 -5.50 -3.11 -21.90
N GLU A 11 -4.24 -3.43 -22.24
CA GLU A 11 -3.84 -4.70 -22.84
C GLU A 11 -4.22 -5.91 -21.97
N ILE A 12 -3.96 -5.85 -20.65
CA ILE A 12 -4.33 -6.94 -19.73
C ILE A 12 -5.86 -7.08 -19.65
N MET A 13 -6.60 -5.98 -19.71
CA MET A 13 -8.06 -6.01 -19.71
C MET A 13 -8.63 -6.63 -20.99
N GLU A 14 -8.02 -6.35 -22.15
CA GLU A 14 -8.36 -6.99 -23.42
C GLU A 14 -8.07 -8.49 -23.37
N LEU A 15 -6.88 -8.90 -22.93
CA LEU A 15 -6.52 -10.32 -22.78
C LEU A 15 -7.45 -11.05 -21.80
N MET A 16 -7.87 -10.40 -20.71
CA MET A 16 -8.87 -10.95 -19.80
C MET A 16 -10.24 -11.13 -20.48
N SER A 17 -10.60 -10.25 -21.41
CA SER A 17 -11.81 -10.38 -22.23
C SER A 17 -11.70 -11.52 -23.23
N GLU A 18 -10.55 -11.62 -23.90
CA GLU A 18 -10.25 -12.69 -24.84
C GLU A 18 -10.27 -14.05 -24.15
N ARG A 19 -9.66 -14.19 -22.97
CA ARG A 19 -9.73 -15.41 -22.17
C ARG A 19 -11.15 -15.84 -21.85
N ARG A 20 -12.09 -14.90 -21.65
CA ARG A 20 -13.50 -15.23 -21.38
C ARG A 20 -14.17 -15.85 -22.61
N SER A 21 -13.77 -15.49 -23.83
CA SER A 21 -14.36 -16.02 -25.07
C SER A 21 -14.00 -17.50 -25.31
N TYR A 22 -12.83 -17.94 -24.85
CA TYR A 22 -12.38 -19.33 -24.98
C TYR A 22 -12.94 -20.28 -23.91
N LYS A 23 -13.59 -19.77 -22.87
CA LYS A 23 -14.12 -20.58 -21.76
C LYS A 23 -15.16 -21.58 -22.27
N GLY A 24 -14.89 -22.87 -22.10
CA GLY A 24 -15.79 -23.96 -22.53
C GLY A 24 -15.80 -24.24 -24.03
N ARG A 25 -15.00 -23.53 -24.83
CA ARG A 25 -14.81 -23.78 -26.27
C ARG A 25 -13.45 -24.39 -26.56
N ASP A 26 -12.39 -23.74 -26.07
CA ASP A 26 -11.01 -24.14 -26.34
C ASP A 26 -10.18 -24.04 -25.04
N LEU A 27 -9.89 -25.20 -24.45
CA LEU A 27 -9.14 -25.27 -23.20
C LEU A 27 -7.65 -24.93 -23.40
N ALA A 28 -7.09 -25.21 -24.59
CA ALA A 28 -5.68 -24.96 -24.88
C ALA A 28 -5.43 -23.44 -24.96
N LYS A 29 -6.22 -22.74 -25.79
CA LYS A 29 -6.14 -21.28 -25.91
C LYS A 29 -6.47 -20.57 -24.60
N TYR A 30 -7.45 -21.08 -23.84
CA TYR A 30 -7.77 -20.51 -22.52
C TYR A 30 -6.56 -20.54 -21.57
N LYS A 31 -5.80 -21.64 -21.55
CA LYS A 31 -4.59 -21.77 -20.74
C LYS A 31 -3.47 -20.87 -21.26
N GLU A 32 -3.25 -20.85 -22.57
CA GLU A 32 -2.23 -20.01 -23.21
C GLU A 32 -2.44 -18.53 -22.89
N VAL A 33 -3.64 -18.00 -23.14
CA VAL A 33 -3.98 -16.60 -22.85
C VAL A 33 -3.85 -16.31 -21.35
N HIS A 34 -4.19 -17.28 -20.49
CA HIS A 34 -3.98 -17.14 -19.04
C HIS A 34 -2.50 -17.03 -18.65
N HIS A 35 -1.61 -17.78 -19.31
CA HIS A 35 -0.16 -17.63 -19.12
C HIS A 35 0.33 -16.25 -19.56
N VAL A 36 -0.12 -15.77 -20.72
CA VAL A 36 0.21 -14.42 -21.22
C VAL A 36 -0.26 -13.35 -20.24
N ILE A 37 -1.50 -13.44 -19.74
CA ILE A 37 -2.03 -12.51 -18.73
C ILE A 37 -1.13 -12.49 -17.48
N ARG A 38 -0.75 -13.66 -16.96
CA ARG A 38 0.12 -13.72 -15.77
C ARG A 38 1.47 -13.06 -16.02
N TRP A 39 2.07 -13.34 -17.18
CA TRP A 39 3.34 -12.73 -17.58
C TRP A 39 3.22 -11.20 -17.70
N LYS A 40 2.17 -10.71 -18.37
CA LYS A 40 1.91 -9.26 -18.50
C LYS A 40 1.66 -8.60 -17.15
N ILE A 41 0.93 -9.24 -16.23
CA ILE A 41 0.74 -8.74 -14.86
C ILE A 41 2.08 -8.64 -14.12
N HIS A 42 2.95 -9.65 -14.27
CA HIS A 42 4.28 -9.62 -13.68
C HIS A 42 5.10 -8.46 -14.25
N LEU A 43 5.17 -8.34 -15.57
CA LEU A 43 5.88 -7.25 -16.25
C LEU A 43 5.38 -5.86 -15.83
N ALA A 44 4.05 -5.66 -15.75
CA ALA A 44 3.48 -4.39 -15.32
C ALA A 44 3.85 -4.04 -13.87
N LYS A 45 3.95 -5.05 -12.98
CA LYS A 45 4.40 -4.84 -11.60
C LYS A 45 5.88 -4.50 -11.54
N GLU A 46 6.72 -5.20 -12.30
CA GLU A 46 8.16 -4.93 -12.41
C GLU A 46 8.43 -3.52 -12.93
N GLN A 47 7.75 -3.13 -14.01
CA GLN A 47 7.86 -1.78 -14.57
C GLN A 47 7.47 -0.71 -13.56
N ARG A 48 6.35 -0.91 -12.85
CA ARG A 48 5.95 0.02 -11.79
C ARG A 48 7.00 0.12 -10.68
N LEU A 49 7.61 -1.00 -10.28
CA LEU A 49 8.65 -1.00 -9.26
C LEU A 49 9.90 -0.24 -9.74
N ALA A 50 10.32 -0.46 -10.99
CA ALA A 50 11.41 0.27 -11.61
C ALA A 50 11.15 1.79 -11.64
N GLU A 51 9.95 2.20 -12.05
CA GLU A 51 9.53 3.61 -12.04
C GLU A 51 9.58 4.22 -10.62
N GLN A 52 9.18 3.47 -9.59
CA GLN A 52 9.29 3.92 -8.20
C GLN A 52 10.76 4.06 -7.75
N CYS A 53 11.63 3.15 -8.17
CA CYS A 53 13.06 3.23 -7.88
C CYS A 53 13.70 4.46 -8.51
N GLU A 54 13.42 4.75 -9.78
CA GLU A 54 13.91 5.96 -10.46
C GLU A 54 13.38 7.23 -9.77
N ARG A 55 12.09 7.25 -9.40
CA ARG A 55 11.53 8.36 -8.62
C ARG A 55 12.26 8.58 -7.28
N ILE A 56 12.62 7.50 -6.57
CA ILE A 56 13.38 7.61 -5.32
C ILE A 56 14.77 8.21 -5.56
N LYS A 57 15.46 7.79 -6.62
CA LYS A 57 16.76 8.36 -7.00
C LYS A 57 16.67 9.85 -7.30
N ASP A 58 15.65 10.27 -8.05
CA ASP A 58 15.41 11.68 -8.36
C ASP A 58 15.14 12.51 -7.10
N LEU A 59 14.32 11.99 -6.17
CA LEU A 59 14.03 12.66 -4.90
C LEU A 59 15.29 12.76 -4.02
N GLN A 60 16.12 11.72 -4.02
CA GLN A 60 17.40 11.73 -3.31
C GLN A 60 18.36 12.76 -3.91
N HIS A 61 18.42 12.87 -5.24
CA HIS A 61 19.23 13.89 -5.92
C HIS A 61 18.77 15.31 -5.58
N ARG A 62 17.47 15.52 -5.37
CA ARG A 62 16.89 16.81 -4.94
C ARG A 62 17.00 17.07 -3.43
N HIS A 63 17.68 16.19 -2.68
CA HIS A 63 17.79 16.23 -1.22
C HIS A 63 16.44 16.25 -0.48
N ASP A 64 15.39 15.70 -1.08
CA ASP A 64 14.06 15.64 -0.49
C ASP A 64 13.88 14.37 0.37
N SER A 65 14.56 14.37 1.51
CA SER A 65 14.58 13.25 2.46
C SER A 65 13.17 12.85 2.94
N PHE A 66 12.25 13.80 3.03
CA PHE A 66 10.86 13.53 3.42
C PHE A 66 10.14 12.70 2.38
N ASN A 67 10.16 13.13 1.12
CA ASN A 67 9.47 12.42 0.05
C ASN A 67 10.16 11.11 -0.34
N VAL A 68 11.48 10.99 -0.18
CA VAL A 68 12.19 9.70 -0.28
C VAL A 68 11.60 8.68 0.68
N HIS A 69 11.56 9.01 1.97
CA HIS A 69 11.06 8.10 3.00
C HIS A 69 9.56 7.79 2.82
N LYS A 70 8.75 8.78 2.41
CA LYS A 70 7.34 8.56 2.09
C LYS A 70 7.16 7.58 0.93
N THR A 71 7.90 7.78 -0.16
CA THR A 71 7.83 6.93 -1.36
C THR A 71 8.28 5.50 -1.05
N ILE A 72 9.37 5.32 -0.28
CA ILE A 72 9.83 4.00 0.16
C ILE A 72 8.73 3.25 0.97
N LYS A 73 8.07 3.95 1.90
CA LYS A 73 6.99 3.35 2.70
C LYS A 73 5.79 2.92 1.85
N GLU A 74 5.42 3.74 0.87
CA GLU A 74 4.34 3.44 -0.06
C GLU A 74 4.67 2.24 -0.96
N THR A 75 5.90 2.17 -1.48
CA THR A 75 6.37 1.08 -2.33
C THR A 75 6.44 -0.26 -1.59
N LEU A 76 6.96 -0.26 -0.35
CA LEU A 76 7.07 -1.47 0.46
C LEU A 76 5.76 -1.87 1.16
N GLY A 77 4.69 -1.06 1.04
CA GLY A 77 3.42 -1.32 1.71
C GLY A 77 3.50 -1.24 3.24
N ILE A 78 4.55 -0.64 3.81
CA ILE A 78 4.77 -0.52 5.27
C ILE A 78 3.97 0.67 5.84
N ASN A 79 2.89 1.07 5.18
CA ASN A 79 1.86 1.91 5.79
C ASN A 79 1.06 1.06 6.79
N LYS A 80 1.74 0.57 7.83
CA LYS A 80 1.07 0.16 9.05
C LYS A 80 0.33 1.40 9.54
N SER A 81 -0.99 1.28 9.70
CA SER A 81 -1.75 2.20 10.53
C SER A 81 -1.03 2.20 11.88
N ARG A 82 -0.23 3.22 12.16
CA ARG A 82 0.09 3.53 13.55
C ARG A 82 -1.28 3.86 14.12
N GLY A 83 -1.77 3.03 15.04
CA GLY A 83 -2.89 3.43 15.89
C GLY A 83 -2.44 4.67 16.64
N TYR A 84 -2.61 5.84 16.04
CA TYR A 84 -2.37 7.11 16.68
C TYR A 84 -3.43 7.20 17.78
N GLY A 85 -3.01 7.11 19.04
CA GLY A 85 -3.91 7.23 20.19
C GLY A 85 -4.08 5.97 21.05
N ILE A 86 -3.13 5.03 21.06
CA ILE A 86 -2.99 4.10 22.19
C ILE A 86 -2.31 4.88 23.31
N LEU A 87 -3.09 5.29 24.30
CA LEU A 87 -2.60 5.87 25.54
C LEU A 87 -2.57 4.77 26.59
N PHE A 88 -1.51 4.73 27.38
CA PHE A 88 -1.39 3.80 28.49
C PHE A 88 -1.68 4.54 29.79
N ASP A 89 -2.48 3.94 30.65
CA ASP A 89 -2.62 4.40 32.03
C ASP A 89 -1.35 4.08 32.83
N SER A 90 -1.21 4.73 33.98
CA SER A 90 -0.20 4.50 35.03
C SER A 90 0.03 3.03 35.40
N THR A 91 -0.95 2.15 35.18
CA THR A 91 -0.91 0.70 35.41
C THR A 91 -0.52 -0.12 34.16
N HIS A 92 -0.03 0.52 33.09
CA HIS A 92 0.30 -0.09 31.78
C HIS A 92 -0.89 -0.69 31.00
N ASN A 93 -2.13 -0.35 31.39
CA ASN A 93 -3.33 -0.75 30.66
C ASN A 93 -3.66 0.21 29.52
N ILE A 94 -4.24 -0.29 28.42
CA ILE A 94 -4.63 0.51 27.26
C ILE A 94 -5.90 1.30 27.60
N ALA A 95 -5.85 2.62 27.50
CA ALA A 95 -7.02 3.50 27.57
C ALA A 95 -7.83 3.39 26.27
N VAL A 96 -8.93 2.65 26.32
CA VAL A 96 -9.78 2.37 25.16
C VAL A 96 -10.85 3.47 25.03
N SER A 97 -11.36 3.98 26.16
CA SER A 97 -12.40 5.00 26.20
C SER A 97 -11.87 6.42 26.01
N ILE A 98 -12.70 7.31 25.43
CA ILE A 98 -12.39 8.74 25.30
C ILE A 98 -12.15 9.38 26.68
N THR A 99 -12.93 8.99 27.69
CA THR A 99 -12.79 9.52 29.06
C THR A 99 -11.46 9.13 29.70
N GLU A 100 -11.02 7.89 29.50
CA GLU A 100 -9.73 7.39 29.97
C GLU A 100 -8.58 8.12 29.28
N LYS A 101 -8.69 8.35 27.97
CA LYS A 101 -7.70 9.08 27.19
C LYS A 101 -7.53 10.53 27.68
N LEU A 102 -8.63 11.22 27.97
CA LEU A 102 -8.60 12.58 28.50
C LEU A 102 -7.94 12.64 29.88
N LYS A 103 -8.21 11.66 30.75
CA LYS A 103 -7.59 11.57 32.08
C LYS A 103 -6.08 11.35 32.00
N VAL A 104 -5.61 10.47 31.09
CA VAL A 104 -4.17 10.27 30.85
C VAL A 104 -3.51 11.57 30.36
N TRP A 105 -4.15 12.29 29.43
CA TRP A 105 -3.65 13.58 28.96
C TRP A 105 -3.61 14.64 30.06
N GLN A 106 -4.63 14.71 30.90
CA GLN A 106 -4.68 15.64 32.03
C GLN A 106 -3.52 15.38 33.00
N ILE A 107 -3.32 14.13 33.41
CA ILE A 107 -2.21 13.74 34.30
C ILE A 107 -0.86 14.07 33.65
N TYR A 108 -0.72 13.86 32.34
CA TYR A 108 0.51 14.19 31.62
C TYR A 108 0.81 15.68 31.66
N ILE A 109 -0.18 16.54 31.38
CA ILE A 109 -0.04 18.00 31.40
C ILE A 109 0.28 18.48 32.83
N GLU A 110 -0.46 18.02 33.83
CA GLU A 110 -0.23 18.39 35.23
C GLU A 110 1.19 18.06 35.71
N LYS A 111 1.74 16.90 35.31
CA LYS A 111 3.12 16.51 35.64
C LYS A 111 4.18 17.27 34.85
N PHE A 112 3.86 17.73 33.64
CA PHE A 112 4.84 18.36 32.75
C PHE A 112 5.01 19.86 33.03
N PHE A 113 3.99 20.51 33.59
CA PHE A 113 3.98 21.95 33.89
C PHE A 113 4.13 22.27 35.40
N GLN A 114 4.55 21.28 36.19
CA GLN A 114 5.02 21.44 37.58
C GLN A 114 6.55 21.57 37.60
#